data_AF-A0A1F3SLG4-F1
#
_entry.id   AF-A0A1F3SLG4-F1
#
_cell.length_a   1.000
_cell.length_b   1.000
_cell.length_c   1.000
_cell.angle_alpha   90.00
_cell.angle_beta   90.00
_cell.angle_gamma   90.00
#
_symmetry.space_group_name_H-M   'P 1'
#
loop_
_entity.id
_entity.type
_entity.pdbx_description
1 polymer ?
#
loop_
_entity_poly.entity_id
_entity_poly.type
_entity_poly.pdbx_seq_one_letter_code
_entity_poly.pdbx_strand_id
1 'polypeptide(L)'
;MAEIFEHLEKALKEYSSGDFYPMVLEAKKEYTILTGQINDDDDDYENRVNAFNDWYVLQYIIPEFKFTVIEEYARKHGLPDELVKAYTNINHSLFQYGGETFKKVKVVKDYLHHGHKLTLSNDSPTPGLLKGDLFTGRLLDYKGERFLLSGLCILPKEMVGQLVSEARKVQRTGSREFETNFLMKLEYFKTKWTRYSHLPPERIFQFMG
;
A
#
# COMPACT_ATOMS: atom_id res chain seq x y z
N MET A 1 -17.62 -7.01 -7.95
CA MET A 1 -16.23 -6.82 -7.50
C MET A 1 -15.34 -7.32 -8.63
N ALA A 2 -14.36 -6.54 -9.07
CA ALA A 2 -13.51 -6.94 -10.19
C ALA A 2 -12.74 -8.24 -9.87
N GLU A 3 -12.58 -9.11 -10.87
CA GLU A 3 -11.87 -10.41 -10.79
C GLU A 3 -10.50 -10.31 -10.09
N ILE A 4 -9.79 -9.20 -10.31
CA ILE A 4 -8.48 -8.97 -9.70
C ILE A 4 -8.51 -8.96 -8.16
N PHE A 5 -9.60 -8.49 -7.55
CA PHE A 5 -9.76 -8.50 -6.09
C PHE A 5 -10.16 -9.87 -5.57
N GLU A 6 -10.94 -10.64 -6.33
CA GLU A 6 -11.38 -11.98 -5.93
C GLU A 6 -10.21 -12.93 -5.71
N HIS A 7 -9.20 -12.88 -6.58
CA HIS A 7 -8.00 -13.71 -6.43
C HIS A 7 -7.08 -13.23 -5.29
N LEU A 8 -7.03 -11.92 -4.99
CA LEU A 8 -6.31 -11.44 -3.80
C LEU A 8 -6.98 -11.96 -2.52
N GLU A 9 -8.31 -11.94 -2.45
CA GLU A 9 -9.06 -12.45 -1.30
C GLU A 9 -8.87 -13.97 -1.15
N LYS A 10 -8.94 -14.73 -2.24
CA LYS A 10 -8.68 -16.18 -2.23
C LYS A 10 -7.25 -16.51 -1.81
N ALA A 11 -6.25 -15.80 -2.33
CA ALA A 11 -4.86 -15.96 -1.94
C ALA A 11 -4.67 -15.65 -0.46
N LEU A 12 -5.20 -14.52 0.03
CA LEU A 12 -5.13 -14.16 1.44
C LEU A 12 -5.75 -15.25 2.31
N LYS A 13 -6.96 -15.71 1.99
CA LYS A 13 -7.68 -16.74 2.77
C LYS A 13 -6.91 -18.07 2.81
N GLU A 14 -6.39 -18.51 1.68
CA GLU A 14 -5.66 -19.78 1.58
C GLU A 14 -4.35 -19.73 2.36
N TYR A 15 -3.57 -18.66 2.20
CA TYR A 15 -2.25 -18.54 2.79
C TYR A 15 -2.26 -17.93 4.21
N SER A 16 -3.43 -17.60 4.77
CA SER A 16 -3.56 -17.14 6.16
C SER A 16 -4.21 -18.14 7.12
N SER A 17 -4.49 -19.36 6.66
CA SER A 17 -5.18 -20.38 7.45
C SER A 17 -4.46 -21.73 7.39
N GLY A 18 -4.89 -22.65 8.29
CA GLY A 18 -4.34 -24.01 8.34
C GLY A 18 -2.83 -24.03 8.53
N ASP A 19 -2.15 -24.78 7.65
CA ASP A 19 -0.70 -24.98 7.69
C ASP A 19 0.11 -23.71 7.42
N PHE A 20 -0.50 -22.68 6.80
CA PHE A 20 0.16 -21.40 6.52
C PHE A 20 0.02 -20.38 7.67
N TYR A 21 -0.74 -20.70 8.72
CA TYR A 21 -0.91 -19.78 9.85
C TYR A 21 0.41 -19.34 10.53
N PRO A 22 1.40 -20.22 10.77
CA PRO A 22 2.70 -19.81 11.29
C PRO A 22 3.44 -18.80 10.40
N MET A 23 3.28 -18.92 9.07
CA MET A 23 3.89 -18.00 8.12
C MET A 23 3.28 -16.61 8.21
N VAL A 24 1.95 -16.49 8.35
CA VAL A 24 1.31 -15.18 8.58
C VAL A 24 1.77 -14.54 9.88
N LEU A 25 1.97 -15.32 10.94
CA LEU A 25 2.48 -14.78 12.19
C LEU A 25 3.90 -14.21 12.03
N GLU A 26 4.75 -14.86 11.25
CA GLU A 26 6.10 -14.36 10.98
C GLU A 26 6.09 -13.11 10.09
N ALA A 27 5.30 -13.13 9.01
CA ALA A 27 5.08 -11.97 8.16
C ALA A 27 4.55 -10.76 8.96
N LYS A 28 3.64 -10.99 9.91
CA LYS A 28 3.12 -9.93 10.80
C LYS A 28 4.20 -9.36 11.71
N LYS A 29 5.12 -10.17 12.22
CA LYS A 29 6.27 -9.67 12.99
C LYS A 29 7.19 -8.81 12.13
N GLU A 30 7.53 -9.29 10.93
CA GLU A 30 8.35 -8.54 9.98
C GLU A 30 7.71 -7.19 9.63
N TYR A 31 6.44 -7.20 9.25
CA TYR A 31 5.70 -5.98 8.97
C TYR A 31 5.66 -5.03 10.19
N THR A 32 5.43 -5.57 11.39
CA THR A 32 5.44 -4.78 12.64
C THR A 32 6.80 -4.13 12.91
N ILE A 33 7.91 -4.79 12.57
CA ILE A 33 9.25 -4.19 12.68
C ILE A 33 9.39 -3.02 11.70
N LEU A 34 8.85 -3.15 10.49
CA LEU A 34 8.91 -2.13 9.44
C LEU A 34 8.00 -0.92 9.72
N THR A 35 6.79 -1.15 10.23
CA THR A 35 5.71 -0.14 10.28
C THR A 35 5.26 0.22 11.70
N GLY A 36 5.73 -0.50 12.72
CA GLY A 36 5.26 -0.39 14.10
C GLY A 36 3.97 -1.15 14.38
N GLN A 37 3.63 -1.28 15.67
CA GLN A 37 2.54 -2.13 16.15
C GLN A 37 1.14 -1.59 15.81
N ILE A 38 0.29 -2.48 15.28
CA ILE A 38 -1.13 -2.23 15.03
C ILE A 38 -1.90 -2.44 16.33
N ASN A 39 -2.66 -1.42 16.76
CA ASN A 39 -3.59 -1.55 17.89
C ASN A 39 -5.03 -1.43 17.36
N ASP A 40 -5.89 -2.29 17.87
CA ASP A 40 -7.33 -2.36 17.58
C ASP A 40 -8.11 -1.12 18.00
N ASP A 41 -7.61 -0.38 18.99
CA ASP A 41 -8.18 0.91 19.41
C ASP A 41 -7.83 2.09 18.48
N ASP A 42 -6.99 1.90 17.45
CA ASP A 42 -6.63 2.98 16.53
C ASP A 42 -7.79 3.29 15.57
N ASP A 43 -8.09 4.58 15.36
CA ASP A 43 -9.12 5.03 14.39
C ASP A 43 -8.85 4.52 12.96
N ASP A 44 -7.59 4.23 12.62
CA ASP A 44 -7.17 3.71 11.33
C ASP A 44 -6.86 2.20 11.34
N TYR A 45 -7.28 1.46 12.37
CA TYR A 45 -7.01 0.03 12.54
C TYR A 45 -7.31 -0.79 11.29
N GLU A 46 -8.51 -0.67 10.72
CA GLU A 46 -8.93 -1.41 9.53
C GLU A 46 -8.04 -1.12 8.32
N ASN A 47 -7.65 0.15 8.13
CA ASN A 47 -6.74 0.54 7.05
C ASN A 47 -5.36 -0.08 7.23
N ARG A 48 -4.87 -0.19 8.48
CA ARG A 48 -3.58 -0.81 8.80
C ARG A 48 -3.61 -2.33 8.62
N VAL A 49 -4.72 -2.98 8.98
CA VAL A 49 -4.94 -4.41 8.69
C VAL A 49 -4.96 -4.65 7.19
N ASN A 50 -5.66 -3.80 6.43
CA ASN A 50 -5.66 -3.90 4.96
C ASN A 50 -4.28 -3.66 4.36
N ALA A 51 -3.51 -2.69 4.88
CA ALA A 51 -2.14 -2.42 4.42
C ALA A 51 -1.20 -3.60 4.66
N PHE A 52 -1.33 -4.26 5.82
CA PHE A 52 -0.64 -5.52 6.09
C PHE A 52 -1.06 -6.62 5.13
N ASN A 53 -2.37 -6.83 4.91
CA ASN A 53 -2.86 -7.87 4.01
C ASN A 53 -2.37 -7.66 2.57
N ASP A 54 -2.43 -6.44 2.06
CA ASP A 54 -1.94 -6.09 0.74
C ASP A 54 -0.42 -6.37 0.62
N TRP A 55 0.36 -5.94 1.63
CA TRP A 55 1.80 -6.22 1.66
C TRP A 55 2.09 -7.72 1.73
N TYR A 56 1.38 -8.44 2.59
CA TYR A 56 1.55 -9.87 2.78
C TYR A 56 1.28 -10.65 1.49
N VAL A 57 0.19 -10.30 0.79
CA VAL A 57 -0.18 -11.01 -0.44
C VAL A 57 0.77 -10.67 -1.60
N LEU A 58 1.14 -9.39 -1.74
CA LEU A 58 1.80 -8.88 -2.95
C LEU A 58 3.32 -8.69 -2.83
N GLN A 59 3.88 -8.71 -1.62
CA GLN A 59 5.27 -8.33 -1.37
C GLN A 59 6.02 -9.25 -0.41
N TYR A 60 5.34 -9.93 0.52
CA TYR A 60 6.00 -10.89 1.39
C TYR A 60 6.48 -12.10 0.59
N ILE A 61 7.79 -12.37 0.64
CA ILE A 61 8.41 -13.50 -0.05
C ILE A 61 8.35 -14.73 0.85
N ILE A 62 7.64 -15.77 0.40
CA ILE A 62 7.57 -17.04 1.10
C ILE A 62 8.98 -17.65 1.16
N PRO A 63 9.55 -17.91 2.36
CA PRO A 63 10.92 -18.39 2.49
C PRO A 63 11.20 -19.70 1.75
N GLU A 64 10.23 -20.62 1.71
CA GLU A 64 10.33 -21.94 1.10
C GLU A 64 10.31 -21.86 -0.44
N PHE A 65 9.45 -21.02 -1.01
CA PHE A 65 9.20 -20.99 -2.45
C PHE A 65 9.93 -19.87 -3.19
N LYS A 66 10.40 -18.84 -2.46
CA LYS A 66 11.02 -17.63 -3.02
C LYS A 66 10.12 -16.80 -3.94
N PHE A 67 8.82 -17.00 -3.83
CA PHE A 67 7.77 -16.22 -4.49
C PHE A 67 6.96 -15.44 -3.48
N THR A 68 6.31 -14.38 -3.91
CA THR A 68 5.23 -13.76 -3.14
C THR A 68 4.05 -14.72 -2.97
N VAL A 69 3.20 -14.46 -1.99
CA VAL A 69 1.97 -15.24 -1.76
C VAL A 69 1.10 -15.29 -3.02
N ILE A 70 0.90 -14.15 -3.69
CA ILE A 70 0.07 -14.09 -4.90
C ILE A 70 0.71 -14.83 -6.08
N GLU A 71 2.04 -14.80 -6.23
CA GLU A 71 2.74 -15.52 -7.29
C GLU A 71 2.61 -17.04 -7.10
N GLU A 72 2.77 -17.51 -5.86
CA GLU A 72 2.61 -18.93 -5.53
C GLU A 72 1.16 -19.39 -5.71
N TYR A 73 0.20 -18.59 -5.24
CA TYR A 73 -1.22 -18.83 -5.51
C TYR A 73 -1.50 -18.89 -7.02
N ALA A 74 -0.97 -17.93 -7.78
CA ALA A 74 -1.22 -17.84 -9.22
C ALA A 74 -0.66 -19.06 -9.98
N ARG A 75 0.52 -19.54 -9.58
CA ARG A 75 1.15 -20.75 -10.12
C ARG A 75 0.35 -22.00 -9.78
N LYS A 76 -0.11 -22.14 -8.54
CA LYS A 76 -0.89 -23.30 -8.07
C LYS A 76 -2.25 -23.40 -8.77
N HIS A 77 -2.90 -22.27 -9.01
CA HIS A 77 -4.25 -22.20 -9.59
C HIS A 77 -4.27 -21.92 -11.10
N GLY A 78 -3.10 -21.77 -11.73
CA GLY A 78 -2.98 -21.60 -13.18
C GLY A 78 -3.63 -20.30 -13.68
N LEU A 79 -3.41 -19.18 -12.99
CA LEU A 79 -4.02 -17.92 -13.39
C LEU A 79 -3.49 -17.41 -14.75
N PRO A 80 -4.33 -16.70 -15.52
CA PRO A 80 -3.91 -16.05 -16.76
C PRO A 80 -2.71 -15.12 -16.57
N ASP A 81 -1.82 -15.09 -17.56
CA ASP A 81 -0.62 -14.24 -17.57
C ASP A 81 -0.92 -12.75 -17.34
N GLU A 82 -2.08 -12.26 -17.82
CA GLU A 82 -2.49 -10.87 -17.61
C GLU A 82 -2.71 -10.54 -16.11
N LEU A 83 -3.31 -11.47 -15.37
CA LEU A 83 -3.49 -11.33 -13.92
C LEU A 83 -2.14 -11.45 -13.19
N VAL A 84 -1.32 -12.43 -13.56
CA VAL A 84 0.03 -12.60 -12.99
C VAL A 84 0.87 -11.33 -13.20
N LYS A 85 0.79 -10.75 -14.40
CA LYS A 85 1.48 -9.50 -14.72
C LYS A 85 0.95 -8.32 -13.89
N ALA A 86 -0.36 -8.24 -13.67
CA ALA A 86 -0.94 -7.20 -12.82
C ALA A 86 -0.43 -7.33 -11.37
N TYR A 87 -0.37 -8.55 -10.83
CA TYR A 87 0.10 -8.82 -9.47
C TYR A 87 1.61 -8.63 -9.28
N THR A 88 2.42 -8.85 -10.30
CA THR A 88 3.89 -8.67 -10.20
C THR A 88 4.35 -7.25 -10.51
N ASN A 89 3.51 -6.44 -11.16
CA ASN A 89 3.81 -5.04 -11.48
C ASN A 89 3.00 -4.05 -10.61
N ILE A 90 2.90 -4.34 -9.30
CA ILE A 90 2.23 -3.44 -8.37
C ILE A 90 2.93 -2.08 -8.34
N ASN A 91 2.14 -1.01 -8.31
CA ASN A 91 2.61 0.33 -8.03
C ASN A 91 2.32 0.68 -6.57
N HIS A 92 3.30 0.48 -5.69
CA HIS A 92 3.28 0.99 -4.30
C HIS A 92 3.89 2.39 -4.30
N SER A 93 3.11 3.41 -3.93
CA SER A 93 3.58 4.79 -3.99
C SER A 93 2.97 5.71 -2.93
N LEU A 94 3.48 6.93 -2.90
CA LEU A 94 2.91 8.09 -2.23
C LEU A 94 1.96 8.81 -3.19
N PHE A 95 0.67 8.71 -2.90
CA PHE A 95 -0.39 9.30 -3.71
C PHE A 95 -1.05 10.49 -3.01
N GLN A 96 -1.57 11.42 -3.80
CA GLN A 96 -2.53 12.42 -3.32
C GLN A 96 -3.86 12.30 -4.04
N TYR A 97 -4.95 12.23 -3.28
CA TYR A 97 -6.29 12.09 -3.85
C TYR A 97 -6.75 13.42 -4.45
N GLY A 98 -7.05 13.41 -5.75
CA GLY A 98 -7.54 14.55 -6.51
C GLY A 98 -9.05 14.77 -6.40
N GLY A 99 -9.77 13.82 -5.80
CA GLY A 99 -11.23 13.76 -5.80
C GLY A 99 -11.79 13.17 -7.08
N GLU A 100 -13.07 13.44 -7.33
CA GLU A 100 -13.78 13.04 -8.54
C GLU A 100 -13.82 14.17 -9.56
N THR A 101 -13.71 13.80 -10.84
CA THR A 101 -14.00 14.69 -11.96
C THR A 101 -15.51 14.86 -12.15
N PHE A 102 -15.93 15.81 -12.99
CA PHE A 102 -17.34 15.95 -13.39
C PHE A 102 -17.95 14.68 -14.02
N LYS A 103 -17.11 13.80 -14.58
CA LYS A 103 -17.51 12.50 -15.13
C LYS A 103 -17.55 11.38 -14.08
N LYS A 104 -17.49 11.72 -12.78
CA LYS A 104 -17.42 10.78 -11.64
C LYS A 104 -16.21 9.83 -11.67
N VAL A 105 -15.17 10.20 -12.41
CA VAL A 105 -13.91 9.44 -12.43
C VAL A 105 -13.03 9.93 -11.30
N LYS A 106 -12.62 8.99 -10.43
CA LYS A 106 -11.70 9.22 -9.30
C LYS A 106 -10.26 9.42 -9.81
N VAL A 107 -9.54 10.38 -9.24
CA VAL A 107 -8.18 10.73 -9.67
C VAL A 107 -7.22 10.73 -8.49
N VAL A 108 -6.01 10.21 -8.70
CA VAL A 108 -4.88 10.33 -7.77
C VAL A 108 -3.67 10.93 -8.50
N LYS A 109 -2.75 11.53 -7.75
CA LYS A 109 -1.45 11.96 -8.26
C LYS A 109 -0.36 11.13 -7.62
N ASP A 110 0.52 10.53 -8.42
CA ASP A 110 1.63 9.69 -7.96
C ASP A 110 2.91 10.52 -7.79
N TYR A 111 3.50 10.57 -6.60
CA TYR A 111 4.69 11.38 -6.33
C TYR A 111 6.02 10.64 -6.50
N LEU A 112 6.05 9.31 -6.61
CA LEU A 112 7.28 8.54 -6.85
C LEU A 112 7.46 8.20 -8.33
N HIS A 113 6.37 7.95 -9.06
CA HIS A 113 6.42 7.53 -10.47
C HIS A 113 5.96 8.66 -11.42
N HIS A 114 6.77 9.73 -11.45
CA HIS A 114 6.73 10.85 -12.39
C HIS A 114 5.73 11.99 -12.12
N GLY A 115 5.03 12.02 -10.99
CA GLY A 115 4.15 13.17 -10.65
C GLY A 115 2.83 13.19 -11.43
N HIS A 116 2.50 12.12 -12.13
CA HIS A 116 1.39 12.07 -13.07
C HIS A 116 0.04 11.91 -12.38
N LYS A 117 -1.00 12.48 -12.98
CA LYS A 117 -2.39 12.20 -12.58
C LYS A 117 -2.82 10.86 -13.19
N LEU A 118 -3.35 9.99 -12.35
CA LEU A 118 -3.88 8.69 -12.71
C LEU A 118 -5.38 8.66 -12.44
N THR A 119 -6.16 8.10 -13.35
CA THR A 119 -7.57 7.79 -13.15
C THR A 119 -7.71 6.40 -12.56
N LEU A 120 -8.58 6.24 -11.56
CA LEU A 120 -8.91 4.95 -10.96
C LEU A 120 -10.17 4.36 -11.61
N SER A 121 -10.23 3.03 -11.66
CA SER A 121 -11.45 2.29 -11.99
C SER A 121 -12.55 2.66 -10.99
N ASN A 122 -13.80 2.67 -11.47
CA ASN A 122 -14.96 2.90 -10.61
C ASN A 122 -15.05 1.85 -9.50
N ASP A 123 -14.60 0.61 -9.78
CA ASP A 123 -14.58 -0.51 -8.86
C ASP A 123 -13.49 -0.40 -7.78
N SER A 124 -12.60 0.59 -7.85
CA SER A 124 -11.57 0.79 -6.82
C SER A 124 -12.19 1.18 -5.48
N PRO A 125 -11.88 0.52 -4.35
CA PRO A 125 -12.18 1.06 -3.04
C PRO A 125 -11.46 2.40 -2.84
N THR A 126 -12.19 3.38 -2.29
CA THR A 126 -11.61 4.65 -1.81
C THR A 126 -12.19 5.02 -0.44
N PRO A 127 -12.12 4.12 0.56
CA PRO A 127 -12.73 4.36 1.86
C PRO A 127 -12.06 5.55 2.55
N GLY A 128 -12.86 6.49 3.03
CA GLY A 128 -12.40 7.61 3.87
C GLY A 128 -11.50 8.65 3.19
N LEU A 129 -11.23 8.55 1.88
CA LEU A 129 -10.37 9.52 1.19
C LEU A 129 -11.10 10.83 0.88
N LEU A 130 -10.53 11.94 1.35
CA LEU A 130 -10.96 13.29 1.02
C LEU A 130 -10.00 13.92 0.01
N LYS A 131 -10.53 14.83 -0.82
CA LYS A 131 -9.72 15.56 -1.79
C LYS A 131 -8.57 16.28 -1.07
N GLY A 132 -7.35 16.06 -1.55
CA GLY A 132 -6.13 16.62 -1.01
C GLY A 132 -5.39 15.70 -0.03
N ASP A 133 -6.01 14.62 0.45
CA ASP A 133 -5.37 13.65 1.33
C ASP A 133 -4.16 13.03 0.64
N LEU A 134 -3.05 12.96 1.37
CA LEU A 134 -1.81 12.33 0.96
C LEU A 134 -1.72 10.98 1.69
N PHE A 135 -1.39 9.92 0.98
CA PHE A 135 -1.39 8.57 1.54
C PHE A 135 -0.39 7.65 0.84
N THR A 136 0.11 6.63 1.55
CA THR A 136 0.73 5.47 0.88
C THR A 136 -0.36 4.46 0.52
N GLY A 137 -0.20 3.79 -0.62
CA GLY A 137 -1.14 2.77 -1.08
C GLY A 137 -0.62 2.03 -2.30
N ARG A 138 -1.40 1.07 -2.80
CA ARG A 138 -1.01 0.22 -3.93
C ARG A 138 -2.03 0.30 -5.05
N LEU A 139 -1.52 0.41 -6.29
CA LEU A 139 -2.32 0.32 -7.52
C LEU A 139 -1.95 -0.95 -8.29
N LEU A 140 -2.97 -1.59 -8.87
CA LEU A 140 -2.83 -2.65 -9.86
C LEU A 140 -3.34 -2.15 -11.22
N ASP A 141 -2.57 -2.35 -12.28
CA ASP A 141 -3.01 -2.14 -13.66
C ASP A 141 -3.54 -3.47 -14.24
N TYR A 142 -4.82 -3.51 -14.62
CA TYR A 142 -5.46 -4.71 -15.18
C TYR A 142 -6.52 -4.35 -16.22
N LYS A 143 -6.49 -4.99 -17.39
CA LYS A 143 -7.43 -4.74 -18.50
C LYS A 143 -7.56 -3.25 -18.87
N GLY A 144 -6.46 -2.50 -18.77
CA GLY A 144 -6.40 -1.07 -19.09
C GLY A 144 -6.97 -0.15 -18.00
N GLU A 145 -7.39 -0.70 -16.87
CA GLU A 145 -7.89 0.05 -15.71
C GLU A 145 -6.92 -0.01 -14.53
N ARG A 146 -7.04 0.96 -13.61
CA ARG A 146 -6.23 1.05 -12.38
C ARG A 146 -7.07 0.83 -11.15
N PHE A 147 -6.66 -0.13 -10.33
CA PHE A 147 -7.36 -0.51 -9.13
C PHE A 147 -6.56 -0.10 -7.90
N LEU A 148 -7.10 0.83 -7.10
CA LEU A 148 -6.56 1.14 -5.78
C LEU A 148 -6.95 0.04 -4.79
N LEU A 149 -5.99 -0.44 -4.02
CA LEU A 149 -6.24 -1.41 -2.95
C LEU A 149 -6.71 -0.71 -1.66
N SER A 150 -7.30 -1.47 -0.74
CA SER A 150 -7.89 -0.93 0.49
C SER A 150 -6.87 -0.57 1.57
N GLY A 151 -5.63 -1.08 1.48
CA GLY A 151 -4.55 -0.76 2.40
C GLY A 151 -3.99 0.65 2.17
N LEU A 152 -4.58 1.64 2.86
CA LEU A 152 -4.21 3.04 2.75
C LEU A 152 -3.60 3.56 4.05
N CYS A 153 -2.42 4.18 4.00
CA CYS A 153 -1.87 4.92 5.12
C CYS A 153 -2.05 6.43 4.90
N ILE A 154 -3.10 7.02 5.46
CA ILE A 154 -3.37 8.46 5.32
C ILE A 154 -2.43 9.26 6.23
N LEU A 155 -1.74 10.24 5.64
CA LEU A 155 -0.69 11.03 6.26
C LEU A 155 -1.21 12.41 6.70
N PRO A 156 -0.58 13.05 7.71
CA PRO A 156 -1.00 14.37 8.19
C PRO A 156 -0.95 15.43 7.09
N LYS A 157 -1.96 16.31 7.04
CA LYS A 157 -2.09 17.34 6.00
C LYS A 157 -0.98 18.40 6.09
N GLU A 158 -0.53 18.66 7.31
CA GLU A 158 0.55 19.57 7.66
C GLU A 158 1.87 19.14 7.00
N MET A 159 2.06 17.83 6.81
CA MET A 159 3.30 17.26 6.30
C MET A 159 3.36 17.19 4.77
N VAL A 160 2.29 17.53 4.04
CA VAL A 160 2.19 17.28 2.59
C VAL A 160 3.36 17.87 1.81
N GLY A 161 3.70 19.14 2.06
CA GLY A 161 4.80 19.81 1.35
C GLY A 161 6.16 19.13 1.58
N GLN A 162 6.45 18.77 2.84
CA GLN A 162 7.68 18.09 3.20
C GLN A 162 7.76 16.68 2.62
N LEU A 163 6.70 15.88 2.75
CA LEU A 163 6.66 14.50 2.27
C LEU A 163 6.77 14.41 0.75
N VAL A 164 6.13 15.33 0.02
CA VAL A 164 6.28 15.42 -1.44
C VAL A 164 7.70 15.82 -1.83
N SER A 165 8.36 16.71 -1.06
CA SER A 165 9.76 17.07 -1.29
C SER A 165 10.69 15.86 -1.11
N GLU A 166 10.51 15.10 -0.04
CA GLU A 166 11.28 13.88 0.23
C GLU A 166 11.03 12.79 -0.80
N ALA A 167 9.77 12.56 -1.19
CA ALA A 167 9.42 11.61 -2.24
C ALA A 167 10.15 11.92 -3.56
N ARG A 168 10.28 13.20 -3.93
CA ARG A 168 11.05 13.62 -5.12
C ARG A 168 12.55 13.37 -4.98
N LYS A 169 13.12 13.48 -3.78
CA LYS A 169 14.54 13.14 -3.55
C LYS A 169 14.75 11.64 -3.72
N VAL A 170 13.87 10.83 -3.13
CA VAL A 170 13.89 9.37 -3.24
C VAL A 170 13.72 8.94 -4.70
N GLN A 171 12.76 9.52 -5.42
CA GLN A 171 12.56 9.26 -6.85
C GLN A 171 13.82 9.48 -7.68
N ARG A 172 14.62 10.53 -7.39
CA ARG A 172 15.86 10.83 -8.13
C ARG A 172 16.95 9.77 -7.96
N THR A 173 16.84 8.91 -6.95
CA THR A 173 17.77 7.78 -6.78
C THR A 173 17.55 6.68 -7.83
N GLY A 174 16.35 6.60 -8.43
CA GLY A 174 15.98 5.55 -9.38
C GLY A 174 15.95 4.15 -8.78
N SER A 175 15.95 4.02 -7.45
CA SER A 175 16.04 2.75 -6.75
C SER A 175 14.72 2.40 -6.06
N ARG A 176 14.15 1.28 -6.50
CA ARG A 176 12.93 0.70 -5.91
C ARG A 176 13.10 0.31 -4.43
N GLU A 177 14.33 -0.02 -4.03
CA GLU A 177 14.65 -0.32 -2.63
C GLU A 177 14.52 0.95 -1.77
N PHE A 178 15.09 2.07 -2.22
CA PHE A 178 14.96 3.34 -1.51
C PHE A 178 13.51 3.84 -1.46
N GLU A 179 12.75 3.65 -2.55
CA GLU A 179 11.31 3.93 -2.58
C GLU A 179 10.54 3.10 -1.57
N THR A 180 10.78 1.78 -1.53
CA THR A 180 10.11 0.87 -0.59
C THR A 180 10.45 1.22 0.86
N ASN A 181 11.73 1.45 1.15
CA ASN A 181 12.19 1.84 2.49
C ASN A 181 11.58 3.18 2.92
N PHE A 182 11.47 4.14 2.00
CA PHE A 182 10.79 5.41 2.27
C PHE A 182 9.32 5.19 2.63
N LEU A 183 8.57 4.42 1.83
CA LEU A 183 7.14 4.16 2.05
C LEU A 183 6.88 3.43 3.38
N MET A 184 7.65 2.39 3.70
CA MET A 184 7.53 1.69 4.99
C MET A 184 7.85 2.62 6.16
N LYS A 185 8.83 3.51 6.01
CA LYS A 185 9.16 4.52 7.01
C LYS A 185 8.04 5.56 7.20
N LEU A 186 7.27 5.88 6.17
CA LEU A 186 6.07 6.72 6.31
C LEU A 186 5.02 6.06 7.19
N GLU A 187 4.75 4.77 6.97
CA GLU A 187 3.82 3.99 7.80
C GLU A 187 4.31 3.91 9.25
N TYR A 188 5.63 3.71 9.46
CA TYR A 188 6.24 3.77 10.79
C TYR A 188 6.04 5.13 11.47
N PHE A 189 6.28 6.24 10.76
CA PHE A 189 6.07 7.57 11.30
C PHE A 189 4.59 7.84 11.60
N LYS A 190 3.68 7.37 10.76
CA LYS A 190 2.23 7.44 11.03
C LYS A 190 1.89 6.71 12.32
N THR A 191 2.34 5.46 12.49
CA THR A 191 2.14 4.70 13.73
C THR A 191 2.68 5.45 14.95
N LYS A 192 3.90 5.98 14.86
CA LYS A 192 4.50 6.78 15.94
C LYS A 192 3.66 8.03 16.23
N TRP A 193 3.17 8.74 15.21
CA TRP A 193 2.34 9.91 15.39
C TRP A 193 0.99 9.61 16.05
N THR A 194 0.35 8.49 15.69
CA THR A 194 -0.89 8.04 16.37
C THR A 194 -0.64 7.82 17.87
N ARG A 195 0.53 7.26 18.26
CA ARG A 195 0.89 7.04 19.67
C ARG A 195 1.27 8.32 20.42
N TYR A 196 1.89 9.27 19.74
CA TYR A 196 2.30 10.56 20.29
C TYR A 196 1.47 11.70 19.70
N SER A 197 0.14 11.54 19.69
CA SER A 197 -0.79 12.47 19.03
C SER A 197 -0.78 13.90 19.59
N HIS A 198 -0.25 14.09 20.80
CA HIS A 198 -0.01 15.39 21.41
C HIS A 198 1.20 16.14 20.80
N LEU A 199 2.06 15.45 20.05
CA LEU A 199 3.20 16.07 19.38
C LEU A 199 2.81 16.54 17.97
N PRO A 200 3.34 17.70 17.54
CA PRO A 200 3.18 18.13 16.16
C PRO A 200 3.90 17.14 15.21
N PRO A 201 3.32 16.81 14.04
CA PRO A 201 3.83 15.77 13.15
C PRO A 201 5.25 16.06 12.64
N GLU A 202 5.68 17.32 12.55
CA GLU A 202 7.02 17.74 12.14
C GLU A 202 8.12 17.23 13.10
N ARG A 203 7.77 16.95 14.36
CA ARG A 203 8.70 16.34 15.33
C ARG A 203 8.88 14.83 15.14
N ILE A 204 7.99 14.21 14.38
CA ILE A 204 7.97 12.75 14.18
C ILE A 204 8.45 12.41 12.77
N PHE A 205 7.92 13.09 11.76
CA PHE A 205 8.26 12.92 10.35
C PHE A 205 9.58 13.63 10.03
N GLN A 206 10.67 13.15 10.61
CA GLN A 206 12.02 13.68 10.38
C GLN A 206 12.82 12.73 9.49
N PHE A 207 13.15 13.19 8.30
CA PHE A 207 14.04 12.49 7.39
C PHE A 207 15.44 13.06 7.63
N MET A 208 16.37 12.22 8.07
CA MET A 208 17.77 12.62 8.15
C MET A 208 18.21 12.93 6.71
N GLY A 209 18.63 14.18 6.49
CA GLY A 209 19.11 14.66 5.19
C GLY A 209 20.46 14.08 4.82
#